data_AF-A0A539EGW2-F1
#
_entry.id   AF-A0A539EGW2-F1
#
_cell.length_a   1.000
_cell.length_b   1.000
_cell.length_c   1.000
_cell.angle_alpha   90.00
_cell.angle_beta   90.00
_cell.angle_gamma   90.00
#
_symmetry.space_group_name_H-M   'P 1'
#
loop_
_entity.id
_entity.type
_entity.pdbx_description
1 polymer ?
#
loop_
_entity_poly.entity_id
_entity_poly.type
_entity_poly.pdbx_seq_one_letter_code
_entity_poly.pdbx_strand_id
1 'polypeptide(L)'
;MAVSLSSASADAWYWHGVALGKQGEARGMMRSLFMVGPLRKRMEGALRLSPCHAPARHVLGELLWQLPGVLGGSKGGARRELEAALACDAAYTAPYPTLAEVYLAAGLRKEAEALLERAAKVGRPADPAEYQENLVDLRKLLGAK
;
A
#
# COMPACT_ATOMS: atom_id res chain seq x y z
N MET A 1 -17.45 -10.76 -19.87
CA MET A 1 -16.73 -11.75 -19.04
C MET A 1 -15.20 -11.74 -19.23
N ALA A 2 -14.56 -10.62 -19.59
CA ALA A 2 -13.09 -10.53 -19.69
C ALA A 2 -12.45 -9.95 -18.41
N VAL A 3 -13.14 -9.01 -17.75
CA VAL A 3 -12.67 -8.32 -16.53
C VAL A 3 -12.41 -9.30 -15.37
N SER A 4 -13.22 -10.36 -15.26
CA SER A 4 -13.10 -11.37 -14.20
C SER A 4 -11.88 -12.27 -14.34
N LEU A 5 -11.44 -12.57 -15.57
CA LEU A 5 -10.23 -13.35 -15.81
C LEU A 5 -8.98 -12.49 -15.56
N SER A 6 -9.01 -11.21 -15.96
CA SER A 6 -7.91 -10.29 -15.67
C SER A 6 -7.77 -10.01 -14.17
N SER A 7 -8.88 -9.81 -13.45
CA SER A 7 -8.86 -9.57 -12.00
C SER A 7 -8.35 -10.80 -11.25
N ALA A 8 -8.85 -12.00 -11.57
CA ALA A 8 -8.37 -13.24 -10.96
C ALA A 8 -6.87 -13.48 -11.22
N SER A 9 -6.38 -13.10 -12.41
CA SER A 9 -4.94 -13.17 -12.69
C SER A 9 -4.15 -12.14 -11.88
N ALA A 10 -4.66 -10.92 -11.70
CA ALA A 10 -4.02 -9.87 -10.92
C ALA A 10 -3.95 -10.26 -9.43
N ASP A 11 -5.03 -10.82 -8.89
CA ASP A 11 -5.07 -11.35 -7.52
C ASP A 11 -4.04 -12.48 -7.34
N ALA A 12 -3.87 -13.37 -8.32
CA ALA A 12 -2.85 -14.42 -8.26
C ALA A 12 -1.42 -13.85 -8.22
N TRP A 13 -1.12 -12.82 -9.02
CA TRP A 13 0.16 -12.11 -8.95
C TRP A 13 0.36 -11.38 -7.62
N TYR A 14 -0.71 -10.82 -7.06
CA TYR A 14 -0.71 -10.16 -5.75
C TYR A 14 -0.43 -11.14 -4.61
N TRP A 15 -1.21 -12.22 -4.49
CA TRP A 15 -1.03 -13.24 -3.44
C TRP A 15 0.33 -13.93 -3.53
N HIS A 16 0.87 -14.12 -4.73
CA HIS A 16 2.25 -14.58 -4.89
C HIS A 16 3.26 -13.55 -4.34
N GLY A 17 3.02 -12.26 -4.52
CA GLY A 17 3.82 -11.18 -3.92
C GLY A 17 3.75 -11.18 -2.40
N VAL A 18 2.56 -11.30 -1.83
CA VAL A 18 2.33 -11.38 -0.37
C VAL A 18 3.03 -12.61 0.23
N ALA A 19 2.91 -13.77 -0.40
CA ALA A 19 3.60 -14.99 0.03
C ALA A 19 5.12 -14.82 0.03
N LEU A 20 5.67 -14.11 -0.96
CA LEU A 20 7.08 -13.74 -0.96
C LEU A 20 7.41 -12.78 0.18
N GLY A 21 6.64 -11.71 0.38
CA GLY A 21 6.84 -10.73 1.46
C GLY A 21 6.92 -11.39 2.84
N LYS A 22 5.93 -12.21 3.19
CA LYS A 22 5.90 -12.99 4.44
C LYS A 22 7.10 -13.93 4.59
N GLN A 23 7.59 -14.49 3.49
CA GLN A 23 8.79 -15.33 3.49
C GLN A 23 10.08 -14.52 3.79
N GLY A 24 10.08 -13.21 3.57
CA GLY A 24 11.19 -12.30 3.86
C GLY A 24 11.21 -11.85 5.31
N GLU A 25 10.05 -11.50 5.85
CA GLU A 25 9.88 -11.20 7.27
C GLU A 25 10.37 -12.38 8.14
N ALA A 26 10.04 -13.61 7.74
CA ALA A 26 10.47 -14.83 8.43
C ALA A 26 11.96 -15.17 8.29
N ARG A 27 12.70 -14.55 7.34
CA ARG A 27 14.09 -14.95 6.99
C ARG A 27 15.14 -13.85 7.20
N GLY A 28 14.77 -12.74 7.84
CA GLY A 28 15.66 -11.66 8.23
C GLY A 28 15.91 -10.59 7.14
N MET A 29 16.46 -9.45 7.57
CA MET A 29 16.59 -8.21 6.79
C MET A 29 17.34 -8.38 5.46
N MET A 30 18.38 -9.21 5.40
CA MET A 30 19.15 -9.39 4.15
C MET A 30 18.35 -10.15 3.09
N ARG A 31 17.54 -11.13 3.48
CA ARG A 31 16.73 -11.90 2.54
C ARG A 31 15.51 -11.12 2.08
N SER A 32 14.93 -10.27 2.94
CA SER A 32 13.86 -9.36 2.53
C SER A 32 14.32 -8.36 1.46
N LEU A 33 15.54 -7.82 1.57
CA LEU A 33 16.15 -6.95 0.55
C LEU A 33 16.31 -7.65 -0.82
N PHE A 34 16.75 -8.92 -0.87
CA PHE A 34 16.85 -9.65 -2.14
C PHE A 34 15.50 -9.90 -2.82
N MET A 35 14.40 -9.92 -2.07
CA MET A 35 13.07 -10.12 -2.62
C MET A 35 12.40 -8.83 -3.11
N VAL A 36 12.94 -7.66 -2.78
CA VAL A 36 12.43 -6.35 -3.21
C VAL A 36 12.24 -6.29 -4.74
N GLY A 37 13.27 -6.65 -5.50
CA GLY A 37 13.22 -6.63 -6.96
C GLY A 37 12.15 -7.57 -7.53
N PRO A 38 12.15 -8.87 -7.15
CA PRO A 38 11.12 -9.82 -7.54
C PRO A 38 9.70 -9.43 -7.11
N LEU A 39 9.51 -8.81 -5.94
CA LEU A 39 8.23 -8.32 -5.46
C LEU A 39 7.74 -7.15 -6.31
N ARG A 40 8.58 -6.13 -6.50
CA ARG A 40 8.30 -4.97 -7.35
C ARG A 40 7.84 -5.40 -8.74
N LYS A 41 8.58 -6.30 -9.39
CA LYS A 41 8.26 -6.78 -10.73
C LYS A 41 6.90 -7.48 -10.81
N ARG A 42 6.49 -8.18 -9.73
CA ARG A 42 5.18 -8.83 -9.63
C ARG A 42 4.05 -7.81 -9.48
N MET A 43 4.23 -6.79 -8.64
CA MET A 43 3.24 -5.72 -8.48
C MET A 43 3.09 -4.91 -9.77
N GLU A 44 4.20 -4.55 -10.42
CA GLU A 44 4.17 -3.92 -11.75
C GLU A 44 3.49 -4.81 -12.79
N GLY A 45 3.65 -6.14 -12.69
CA GLY A 45 2.91 -7.11 -13.51
C GLY A 45 1.41 -7.06 -13.27
N ALA A 46 0.98 -7.05 -12.01
CA ALA A 46 -0.42 -6.88 -11.66
C ALA A 46 -0.98 -5.55 -12.19
N LEU A 47 -0.23 -4.46 -12.10
CA LEU A 47 -0.64 -3.15 -12.62
C LEU A 47 -0.68 -3.06 -14.16
N ARG A 48 0.13 -3.84 -14.87
CA ARG A 48 0.01 -3.97 -16.33
C ARG A 48 -1.31 -4.64 -16.74
N LEU A 49 -1.80 -5.58 -15.94
CA LEU A 49 -3.04 -6.31 -16.21
C LEU A 49 -4.27 -5.56 -15.71
N SER A 50 -4.17 -4.92 -14.55
CA SER A 50 -5.19 -4.07 -13.95
C SER A 50 -4.53 -2.80 -13.41
N PRO A 51 -4.53 -1.70 -14.18
CA PRO A 51 -3.95 -0.43 -13.74
C PRO A 51 -4.61 0.13 -12.47
N CYS A 52 -5.82 -0.33 -12.15
CA CYS A 52 -6.54 0.05 -10.93
C CYS A 52 -6.61 -1.07 -9.89
N HIS A 53 -5.49 -1.74 -9.64
CA HIS A 53 -5.37 -2.75 -8.59
C HIS A 53 -4.86 -2.13 -7.28
N ALA A 54 -5.77 -1.65 -6.43
CA ALA A 54 -5.45 -0.92 -5.20
C ALA A 54 -4.44 -1.65 -4.28
N PRO A 55 -4.53 -2.98 -4.05
CA PRO A 55 -3.54 -3.70 -3.23
C PRO A 55 -2.13 -3.71 -3.83
N ALA A 56 -1.99 -3.78 -5.16
CA ALA A 56 -0.67 -3.80 -5.79
C ALA A 56 -0.01 -2.41 -5.75
N ARG A 57 -0.82 -1.36 -5.91
CA ARG A 57 -0.38 0.04 -5.72
C ARG A 57 0.05 0.28 -4.28
N HIS A 58 -0.72 -0.23 -3.31
CA HIS A 58 -0.37 -0.13 -1.90
C HIS A 58 1.01 -0.72 -1.60
N VAL A 59 1.24 -1.97 -1.99
CA VAL A 59 2.53 -2.65 -1.78
C VAL A 59 3.69 -1.92 -2.46
N LEU A 60 3.50 -1.38 -3.67
CA LEU A 60 4.53 -0.56 -4.33
C LEU A 60 4.79 0.74 -3.56
N GLY A 61 3.73 1.37 -3.05
CA GLY A 61 3.80 2.55 -2.20
C GLY A 61 4.66 2.31 -0.95
N GLU A 62 4.37 1.25 -0.21
CA GLU A 62 5.13 0.84 0.98
C GLU A 62 6.59 0.54 0.64
N LEU A 63 6.83 -0.21 -0.44
CA LEU A 63 8.18 -0.55 -0.88
C LEU A 63 9.01 0.71 -1.20
N LEU A 64 8.39 1.68 -1.87
CA LEU A 64 9.03 2.96 -2.20
C LEU A 64 9.26 3.83 -0.96
N TRP A 65 8.41 3.71 0.06
CA TRP A 65 8.50 4.47 1.30
C TRP A 65 9.61 3.93 2.21
N GLN A 66 9.66 2.61 2.39
CA GLN A 66 10.54 1.93 3.35
C GLN A 66 11.99 1.82 2.86
N LEU A 67 12.21 1.83 1.54
CA LEU A 67 13.56 1.68 0.98
C LEU A 67 14.34 2.99 0.98
N PRO A 68 15.66 2.93 1.24
CA PRO A 68 16.56 4.03 0.90
C PRO A 68 16.56 4.33 -0.61
N GLY A 69 16.81 5.57 -0.99
CA GLY A 69 16.87 5.98 -2.41
C GLY A 69 17.89 5.17 -3.23
N VAL A 70 19.03 4.82 -2.63
CA VAL A 70 20.06 3.97 -3.27
C VAL A 70 19.62 2.54 -3.54
N LEU A 71 18.58 2.06 -2.83
CA LEU A 71 17.98 0.74 -3.00
C LEU A 71 16.66 0.80 -3.79
N GLY A 72 16.37 1.93 -4.44
CA GLY A 72 15.17 2.11 -5.26
C GLY A 72 13.94 2.62 -4.50
N GLY A 73 14.13 3.20 -3.32
CA GLY A 73 13.09 3.98 -2.64
C GLY A 73 12.84 5.33 -3.29
N SER A 74 11.63 5.87 -3.11
CA SER A 74 11.28 7.21 -3.57
C SER A 74 10.09 7.74 -2.78
N LYS A 75 10.29 8.74 -1.93
CA LYS A 75 9.21 9.36 -1.13
C LYS A 75 8.09 9.91 -2.02
N GLY A 76 8.45 10.57 -3.12
CA GLY A 76 7.48 11.08 -4.09
C GLY A 76 6.75 9.97 -4.85
N GLY A 77 7.44 8.87 -5.16
CA GLY A 77 6.83 7.69 -5.78
C GLY A 77 5.87 6.97 -4.83
N ALA A 78 6.27 6.82 -3.56
CA ALA A 78 5.43 6.23 -2.52
C ALA A 78 4.10 6.97 -2.39
N ARG A 79 4.16 8.30 -2.27
CA ARG A 79 2.98 9.16 -2.25
C ARG A 79 2.06 8.89 -3.43
N ARG A 80 2.60 8.91 -4.65
CA ARG A 80 1.83 8.72 -5.89
C ARG A 80 1.11 7.37 -5.94
N GLU A 81 1.80 6.29 -5.58
CA GLU A 81 1.19 4.96 -5.61
C GLU A 81 0.13 4.78 -4.54
N LEU A 82 0.35 5.30 -3.32
CA LEU A 82 -0.62 5.26 -2.23
C LEU A 82 -1.86 6.12 -2.54
N GLU A 83 -1.67 7.33 -3.07
CA GLU A 83 -2.78 8.18 -3.54
C GLU A 83 -3.57 7.47 -4.66
N ALA A 84 -2.87 6.84 -5.61
CA ALA A 84 -3.51 6.09 -6.68
C ALA A 84 -4.22 4.83 -6.19
N ALA A 85 -3.74 4.16 -5.14
CA ALA A 85 -4.44 3.05 -4.50
C ALA A 85 -5.80 3.50 -3.98
N LEU A 86 -5.84 4.62 -3.25
CA LEU A 86 -7.09 5.18 -2.72
C LEU A 86 -7.99 5.80 -3.78
N ALA A 87 -7.44 6.24 -4.91
CA ALA A 87 -8.22 6.68 -6.06
C ALA A 87 -8.90 5.50 -6.77
N CYS A 88 -8.27 4.32 -6.76
CA CYS A 88 -8.84 3.10 -7.33
C CYS A 88 -9.90 2.47 -6.45
N ASP A 89 -9.62 2.39 -5.14
CA ASP A 89 -10.58 1.90 -4.17
C ASP A 89 -10.42 2.65 -2.84
N ALA A 90 -11.32 3.59 -2.59
CA ALA A 90 -11.32 4.35 -1.34
C ALA A 90 -11.77 3.52 -0.13
N ALA A 91 -12.42 2.36 -0.35
CA ALA A 91 -12.85 1.44 0.69
C ALA A 91 -11.74 0.46 1.10
N TYR A 92 -10.69 0.33 0.29
CA TYR A 92 -9.46 -0.36 0.66
C TYR A 92 -8.65 0.52 1.61
N THR A 93 -8.73 0.22 2.91
CA THR A 93 -8.24 1.13 3.97
C THR A 93 -6.78 0.94 4.36
N ALA A 94 -6.14 -0.13 3.89
CA ALA A 94 -4.74 -0.45 4.19
C ALA A 94 -3.73 0.67 3.81
N PRO A 95 -3.89 1.45 2.71
CA PRO A 95 -2.93 2.50 2.36
C PRO A 95 -2.99 3.74 3.26
N TYR A 96 -4.05 3.92 4.06
CA TYR A 96 -4.29 5.18 4.79
C TYR A 96 -3.20 5.50 5.82
N PRO A 97 -2.76 4.57 6.70
CA PRO A 97 -1.70 4.84 7.68
C PRO A 97 -0.38 5.22 7.01
N THR A 98 0.08 4.42 6.04
CA THR A 98 1.32 4.67 5.31
C THR A 98 1.28 5.99 4.54
N LEU A 99 0.15 6.34 3.93
CA LEU A 99 0.01 7.64 3.25
C LEU A 99 0.04 8.82 4.24
N ALA A 100 -0.50 8.65 5.45
CA ALA A 100 -0.42 9.65 6.50
C ALA A 100 1.03 9.87 6.95
N GLU A 101 1.83 8.81 7.12
CA GLU A 101 3.27 8.95 7.40
C GLU A 101 4.00 9.72 6.29
N VAL A 102 3.72 9.36 5.03
CA VAL A 102 4.30 10.02 3.86
C VAL A 102 3.94 11.51 3.84
N TYR A 103 2.69 11.88 4.14
CA TYR A 103 2.28 13.27 4.24
C TYR A 103 2.94 14.00 5.40
N LEU A 104 2.99 13.41 6.60
CA LEU A 104 3.65 14.01 7.76
C LEU A 104 5.13 14.27 7.49
N ALA A 105 5.84 13.32 6.90
CA ALA A 105 7.24 13.47 6.53
C ALA A 105 7.48 14.51 5.43
N ALA A 106 6.45 14.84 4.64
CA ALA A 106 6.47 15.92 3.67
C ALA A 106 6.01 17.28 4.26
N GLY A 107 5.68 17.34 5.56
CA GLY A 107 5.14 18.54 6.21
C GLY A 107 3.67 18.82 5.87
N LEU A 108 2.99 17.90 5.19
CA LEU A 108 1.61 18.01 4.72
C LEU A 108 0.63 17.53 5.79
N ARG A 109 0.68 18.17 6.96
CA ARG A 109 -0.10 17.73 8.12
C ARG A 109 -1.61 17.80 7.90
N LYS A 110 -2.10 18.81 7.17
CA LYS A 110 -3.53 18.96 6.89
C LYS A 110 -4.06 17.82 6.03
N GLU A 111 -3.27 17.39 5.05
CA GLU A 111 -3.58 16.28 4.17
C GLU A 111 -3.58 14.96 4.93
N ALA A 112 -2.64 14.78 5.87
CA ALA A 112 -2.61 13.63 6.76
C ALA A 112 -3.85 13.58 7.68
N GLU A 113 -4.26 14.71 8.26
CA GLU A 113 -5.47 14.80 9.09
C GLU A 113 -6.75 14.52 8.29
N ALA A 114 -6.82 15.01 7.04
CA ALA A 114 -7.95 14.74 6.14
C ALA A 114 -8.11 13.24 5.80
N LEU A 115 -7.05 12.44 5.86
CA LEU A 115 -7.14 10.99 5.67
C LEU A 115 -7.95 10.32 6.77
N LEU A 116 -7.89 10.80 8.01
CA LEU A 116 -8.66 10.23 9.11
C LEU A 116 -10.17 10.38 8.87
N GLU A 117 -10.59 11.55 8.41
CA GLU A 117 -12.00 11.78 8.06
C GLU A 117 -12.44 10.91 6.89
N ARG A 118 -11.59 10.78 5.87
CA ARG A 118 -11.87 9.94 4.70
C ARG A 118 -12.01 8.47 5.10
N ALA A 119 -11.08 7.96 5.90
CA ALA A 119 -11.11 6.57 6.39
C ALA A 119 -12.35 6.32 7.25
N ALA A 120 -12.70 7.24 8.16
CA ALA A 120 -13.86 7.10 9.04
C ALA A 120 -15.21 7.13 8.29
N LYS A 121 -15.26 7.72 7.09
CA LYS A 121 -16.44 7.76 6.22
C LYS A 121 -16.60 6.49 5.38
N VAL A 122 -15.67 5.54 5.43
CA VAL A 122 -15.78 4.26 4.72
C VAL A 122 -16.88 3.42 5.39
N GLY A 123 -18.06 3.42 4.77
CA GLY A 123 -19.22 2.68 5.30
C GLY A 123 -19.17 1.16 5.05
N ARG A 124 -18.47 0.72 4.00
CA ARG A 124 -18.27 -0.70 3.66
C ARG A 124 -16.81 -0.93 3.27
N PRO A 125 -15.92 -1.24 4.23
CA PRO A 125 -14.51 -1.46 3.92
C PRO A 125 -14.33 -2.70 3.04
N ALA A 126 -13.37 -2.64 2.12
CA ALA A 126 -13.01 -3.76 1.25
C ALA A 126 -12.42 -4.92 2.05
N ASP A 127 -11.72 -4.61 3.14
CA ASP A 127 -11.27 -5.56 4.16
C ASP A 127 -11.78 -5.14 5.55
N PRO A 128 -12.90 -5.70 6.01
CA PRO A 128 -13.45 -5.40 7.34
C PRO A 128 -12.57 -5.83 8.50
N ALA A 129 -11.69 -6.83 8.31
CA ALA A 129 -10.84 -7.34 9.39
C ALA A 129 -9.71 -6.36 9.70
N GLU A 130 -9.08 -5.81 8.66
CA GLU A 130 -7.99 -4.84 8.81
C GLU A 130 -8.47 -3.41 9.08
N TYR A 131 -9.74 -3.09 8.78
CA TYR A 131 -10.29 -1.73 8.89
C TYR A 131 -10.09 -1.07 10.25
N GLN A 132 -10.36 -1.80 11.34
CA GLN A 132 -10.24 -1.25 12.69
C GLN A 132 -8.78 -0.96 13.06
N GLU A 133 -7.86 -1.85 12.68
CA GLU A 133 -6.42 -1.69 12.91
C GLU A 133 -5.89 -0.48 12.14
N ASN A 134 -6.23 -0.38 10.85
CA ASN A 134 -5.87 0.77 10.01
C ASN A 134 -6.34 2.11 10.60
N LEU A 135 -7.56 2.17 11.12
CA LEU A 135 -8.06 3.37 11.80
C LEU A 135 -7.33 3.68 13.09
N VAL A 136 -7.02 2.66 13.89
CA VAL A 136 -6.29 2.82 15.16
C VAL A 136 -4.89 3.36 14.90
N ASP A 137 -4.16 2.80 13.93
CA ASP A 137 -2.80 3.22 13.62
C ASP A 137 -2.78 4.63 13.01
N LEU A 138 -3.72 4.93 12.11
CA LEU A 138 -3.89 6.28 11.58
C LEU A 138 -4.17 7.31 12.71
N ARG A 139 -5.01 6.96 13.69
CA ARG A 139 -5.28 7.83 14.85
C ARG A 139 -4.06 8.02 15.74
N LYS A 140 -3.30 6.95 16.01
CA LYS A 140 -2.06 7.04 16.81
C LYS A 140 -1.05 7.96 16.14
N LEU A 141 -0.84 7.83 14.83
CA LEU A 141 0.09 8.65 14.04
C LEU A 141 -0.26 10.15 14.11
N LEU A 142 -1.55 10.49 14.04
CA LEU A 142 -2.01 11.88 14.02
C LEU A 142 -2.20 12.50 15.42
N GLY A 143 -2.42 11.64 16.42
CA GLY A 143 -2.64 12.01 17.83
C GLY A 143 -1.36 12.09 18.67
N ALA A 144 -0.24 11.54 18.21
CA ALA A 144 1.06 11.71 18.86
C ALA A 144 1.47 13.20 18.80
N LYS A 145 1.37 13.88 19.95
CA LYS A 145 1.90 15.23 20.19
C LYS A 145 3.30 15.16 20.76
#